data_AF-A0A4R4CY90-F1
#
_entry.id   AF-A0A4R4CY90-F1
#
_cell.length_a   1.000
_cell.length_b   1.000
_cell.length_c   1.000
_cell.angle_alpha   90.00
_cell.angle_beta   90.00
_cell.angle_gamma   90.00
#
_symmetry.space_group_name_H-M   'P 1'
#
loop_
_entity.id
_entity.type
_entity.pdbx_description
1 polymer ?
#
loop_
_entity_poly.entity_id
_entity_poly.type
_entity_poly.pdbx_seq_one_letter_code
_entity_poly.pdbx_strand_id
1 'polypeptide(L)'
;MEGAGRGAKTTLDYLKDVEKINGNYYAPGKTLNEIGQIEARDVDFTNLSKKMTSSRSSTEGGFSRVYNYSDQSGVKFIIHEVTDARGNILHRDFDAVRIQSGQLINKLK
;
A
#
# COMPACT_ATOMS: atom_id res chain seq x y z
N MET A 1 8.33 1.97 -38.26
CA MET A 1 8.42 1.42 -36.89
C MET A 1 8.18 2.58 -35.94
N GLU A 2 6.93 2.82 -35.56
CA GLU A 2 6.59 3.86 -34.58
C GLU A 2 6.55 3.22 -33.19
N GLY A 3 7.58 3.52 -32.39
CA GLY A 3 7.66 3.09 -31.00
C GLY A 3 6.64 3.88 -30.19
N ALA A 4 5.48 3.27 -29.95
CA ALA A 4 4.53 3.75 -28.96
C ALA A 4 5.25 3.89 -27.60
N GLY A 5 5.44 5.13 -27.15
CA GLY A 5 5.90 5.41 -25.80
C GLY A 5 4.97 4.70 -24.82
N ARG A 6 5.49 3.72 -24.07
CA ARG A 6 4.77 3.12 -22.95
C ARG A 6 4.53 4.23 -21.93
N GLY A 7 3.36 4.83 -21.95
CA GLY A 7 2.93 5.80 -20.93
C GLY A 7 3.12 5.19 -19.54
N ALA A 8 3.56 6.01 -18.58
CA ALA A 8 3.66 5.58 -17.19
C ALA A 8 2.28 5.09 -16.71
N LYS A 9 2.23 3.88 -16.14
CA LYS A 9 0.98 3.33 -15.62
C LYS A 9 0.45 4.21 -14.47
N THR A 10 -0.87 4.33 -14.43
CA THR A 10 -1.63 5.11 -13.46
C THR A 10 -2.49 4.19 -12.61
N THR A 11 -3.03 4.72 -11.50
CA THR A 11 -3.97 3.98 -10.66
C THR A 11 -5.17 3.45 -11.45
N LEU A 12 -5.66 4.23 -12.44
CA LEU A 12 -6.79 3.85 -13.29
C LEU A 12 -6.56 2.55 -14.07
N ASP A 13 -5.32 2.31 -14.52
CA ASP A 13 -4.96 1.10 -15.28
C ASP A 13 -5.11 -0.19 -14.45
N TYR A 14 -5.09 -0.06 -13.13
CA TYR A 14 -5.19 -1.15 -12.17
C TYR A 14 -6.58 -1.30 -11.55
N LEU A 15 -7.47 -0.30 -11.70
CA LEU A 15 -8.82 -0.36 -11.10
C LEU A 15 -9.70 -1.47 -11.67
N LYS A 16 -9.39 -1.98 -12.87
CA LYS A 16 -10.08 -3.13 -13.46
C LYS A 16 -9.92 -4.43 -12.63
N ASP A 17 -8.85 -4.51 -11.84
CA ASP A 17 -8.54 -5.66 -10.99
C ASP A 17 -9.00 -5.42 -9.54
N VAL A 18 -9.79 -4.37 -9.30
CA VAL A 18 -10.37 -4.02 -7.99
C VAL A 18 -11.81 -4.54 -7.92
N GLU A 19 -12.09 -5.33 -6.89
CA GLU A 19 -13.40 -5.91 -6.63
C GLU A 19 -14.10 -5.19 -5.48
N LYS A 20 -15.42 -5.05 -5.56
CA LYS A 20 -16.25 -4.51 -4.48
C LYS A 20 -16.95 -5.65 -3.76
N ILE A 21 -16.56 -5.91 -2.51
CA ILE A 21 -17.11 -6.98 -1.67
C ILE A 21 -17.71 -6.34 -0.41
N ASN A 22 -19.01 -6.55 -0.18
CA ASN A 22 -19.73 -6.01 0.98
C ASN A 22 -19.55 -4.50 1.20
N GLY A 23 -19.47 -3.73 0.10
CA GLY A 23 -19.30 -2.28 0.15
C GLY A 23 -17.85 -1.79 0.23
N ASN A 24 -16.88 -2.68 0.47
CA ASN A 24 -15.46 -2.35 0.52
C ASN A 24 -14.74 -2.74 -0.78
N TYR A 25 -13.65 -2.03 -1.09
CA TYR A 25 -12.84 -2.29 -2.27
C TYR A 25 -11.64 -3.16 -1.92
N TYR A 26 -11.35 -4.15 -2.77
CA TYR A 26 -10.26 -5.10 -2.59
C TYR A 26 -9.48 -5.28 -3.89
N ALA A 27 -8.19 -5.53 -3.80
CA ALA A 27 -7.35 -5.87 -4.94
C ALA A 27 -6.35 -6.97 -4.57
N PRO A 28 -5.89 -7.79 -5.53
CA PRO A 28 -4.77 -8.68 -5.33
C PRO A 28 -3.54 -7.92 -4.81
N GLY A 29 -2.76 -8.51 -3.90
CA GLY A 29 -1.63 -7.82 -3.26
C GLY A 29 -0.62 -7.21 -4.25
N LYS A 30 -0.38 -7.86 -5.39
CA LYS A 30 0.47 -7.31 -6.46
C LYS A 30 -0.12 -6.03 -7.05
N THR A 31 -1.40 -6.03 -7.41
CA THR A 31 -2.12 -4.87 -7.93
C THR A 31 -2.14 -3.74 -6.90
N LEU A 32 -2.42 -4.05 -5.63
CA LEU A 32 -2.45 -3.05 -4.57
C LEU A 32 -1.09 -2.40 -4.35
N ASN A 33 0.01 -3.15 -4.46
CA ASN A 33 1.35 -2.61 -4.35
C ASN A 33 1.67 -1.62 -5.48
N GLU A 34 1.26 -1.93 -6.71
CA GLU A 34 1.43 -1.02 -7.85
C GLU A 34 0.64 0.29 -7.63
N ILE A 35 -0.63 0.17 -7.22
CA ILE A 35 -1.46 1.33 -6.86
C ILE A 35 -0.81 2.14 -5.74
N GLY A 36 -0.36 1.46 -4.67
CA GLY A 36 0.28 2.08 -3.53
C GLY A 36 1.54 2.85 -3.90
N GLN A 37 2.39 2.30 -4.76
CA GLN A 37 3.59 2.99 -5.25
C GLN A 37 3.26 4.24 -6.07
N ILE A 38 2.18 4.20 -6.86
CA ILE A 38 1.72 5.36 -7.64
C ILE A 38 1.18 6.44 -6.70
N GLU A 39 0.26 6.08 -5.81
CA GLU A 39 -0.38 7.02 -4.87
C GLU A 39 0.60 7.55 -3.82
N ALA A 40 1.65 6.82 -3.47
CA ALA A 40 2.68 7.24 -2.51
C ALA A 40 3.77 8.13 -3.12
N ARG A 41 3.89 8.20 -4.46
CA ARG A 41 5.00 8.87 -5.14
C ARG A 41 5.16 10.34 -4.75
N ASP A 42 4.05 11.06 -4.68
CA ASP A 42 4.02 12.50 -4.39
C ASP A 42 3.54 12.79 -2.96
N VAL A 43 3.59 11.79 -2.08
CA VAL A 43 3.15 11.93 -0.70
C VAL A 43 4.33 12.14 0.22
N ASP A 44 4.34 13.28 0.90
CA ASP A 44 5.22 13.51 2.03
C ASP A 44 4.68 12.77 3.27
N PHE A 45 5.30 11.62 3.57
CA PHE A 45 4.93 10.80 4.73
C PHE A 45 5.20 11.48 6.08
N THR A 46 6.00 12.55 6.13
CA THR A 46 6.24 13.28 7.39
C THR A 46 5.00 14.06 7.84
N ASN A 47 4.11 14.39 6.89
CA ASN A 47 2.82 15.03 7.17
C ASN A 47 1.73 14.02 7.57
N LEU A 48 2.04 12.72 7.60
CA LEU A 48 1.09 11.68 7.99
C LEU A 48 1.30 11.25 9.44
N SER A 49 0.20 11.05 10.16
CA SER A 49 0.23 10.42 11.47
C SER A 49 0.52 8.93 11.30
N LYS A 50 1.74 8.51 11.65
CA LYS A 50 2.16 7.10 11.68
C LYS A 50 1.79 6.45 13.01
N LYS A 51 1.00 5.37 12.98
CA LYS A 51 0.67 4.54 14.15
C LYS A 51 0.94 3.07 13.86
N MET A 52 1.75 2.42 14.70
CA MET A 52 1.92 0.97 14.65
C MET A 52 0.66 0.30 15.21
N THR A 53 0.01 -0.55 14.42
CA THR A 53 -1.23 -1.24 14.79
C THR A 53 -1.02 -2.71 15.14
N SER A 54 0.03 -3.31 14.59
CA SER A 54 0.44 -4.67 14.92
C SER A 54 1.95 -4.79 14.88
N SER A 55 2.51 -5.60 15.77
CA SER A 55 3.93 -5.96 15.79
C SER A 55 4.05 -7.38 16.33
N ARG A 56 4.70 -8.24 15.57
CA ARG A 56 5.05 -9.60 16.00
C ARG A 56 6.47 -9.94 15.54
N SER A 57 7.08 -10.94 16.16
CA SER A 57 8.35 -11.48 15.67
C SER A 57 8.16 -12.04 14.26
N SER A 58 9.13 -11.78 13.39
CA SER A 58 9.23 -12.39 12.06
C SER A 58 9.95 -13.73 12.16
N THR A 59 9.66 -14.67 11.26
CA THR A 59 10.45 -15.90 11.09
C THR A 59 11.89 -15.62 10.68
N GLU A 60 12.13 -14.43 10.12
CA GLU A 60 13.44 -13.91 9.69
C GLU A 60 14.27 -13.32 10.85
N GLY A 61 13.82 -13.52 12.10
CA GLY A 61 14.52 -13.06 13.31
C GLY A 61 14.33 -11.57 13.66
N GLY A 62 13.67 -10.80 12.80
CA GLY A 62 13.29 -9.41 13.08
C GLY A 62 11.82 -9.24 13.48
N PHE A 63 11.18 -8.18 12.99
CA PHE A 63 9.79 -7.88 13.28
C PHE A 63 8.95 -7.83 12.01
N SER A 64 7.70 -8.22 12.16
CA SER A 64 6.63 -8.08 11.18
C SER A 64 5.65 -7.06 11.76
N ARG A 65 5.63 -5.85 11.20
CA ARG A 65 4.91 -4.69 11.75
C ARG A 65 3.94 -4.13 10.73
N VAL A 66 2.77 -3.74 11.21
CA VAL A 66 1.77 -3.03 10.41
C VAL A 66 1.67 -1.61 10.92
N TYR A 67 1.81 -0.65 10.01
CA TYR A 67 1.68 0.77 10.29
C TYR A 67 0.49 1.35 9.54
N ASN A 68 -0.38 2.05 10.26
CA ASN A 68 -1.37 2.93 9.66
C ASN A 68 -0.75 4.32 9.50
N TYR A 69 -0.83 4.86 8.29
CA TYR A 69 -0.54 6.25 7.99
C TYR A 69 -1.85 6.96 7.68
N SER A 70 -2.17 7.97 8.47
CA SER A 70 -3.42 8.72 8.36
C SER A 70 -3.17 10.20 8.16
N ASP A 71 -4.06 10.86 7.45
CA ASP A 71 -4.18 12.33 7.39
C ASP A 71 -5.54 12.76 7.97
N GLN A 72 -5.90 14.03 7.77
CA GLN A 72 -7.15 14.62 8.25
C GLN A 72 -8.41 13.91 7.70
N SER A 73 -8.32 13.26 6.55
CA SER A 73 -9.42 12.53 5.92
C SER A 73 -9.49 11.06 6.36
N GLY A 74 -8.60 10.63 7.26
CA GLY A 74 -8.53 9.26 7.79
C GLY A 74 -7.34 8.47 7.26
N VAL A 75 -7.49 7.14 7.21
CA VAL A 75 -6.40 6.24 6.77
C VAL A 75 -6.07 6.50 5.30
N LYS A 76 -4.79 6.77 5.02
CA LYS A 76 -4.26 6.94 3.67
C LYS A 76 -3.51 5.70 3.19
N PHE A 77 -2.71 5.10 4.06
CA PHE A 77 -2.01 3.84 3.77
C PHE A 77 -2.03 2.92 5.00
N ILE A 78 -2.11 1.62 4.75
CA ILE A 78 -1.70 0.60 5.71
C ILE A 78 -0.52 -0.13 5.08
N ILE A 79 0.62 -0.10 5.75
CA ILE A 79 1.87 -0.66 5.25
C ILE A 79 2.32 -1.78 6.17
N HIS A 80 2.54 -2.95 5.58
CA HIS A 80 3.18 -4.08 6.23
C HIS A 80 4.68 -4.03 5.95
N GLU A 81 5.48 -4.04 7.01
CA GLU A 81 6.95 -4.01 6.95
C GLU A 81 7.49 -5.22 7.70
N VAL A 82 8.41 -5.94 7.06
CA VAL A 82 9.14 -7.04 7.67
C VAL A 82 10.63 -6.72 7.69
N THR A 83 11.25 -6.90 8.85
CA THR A 83 12.69 -6.71 9.04
C THR A 83 13.39 -8.00 9.42
N ASP A 84 14.70 -8.03 9.22
CA ASP A 84 15.60 -9.03 9.81
C ASP A 84 15.96 -8.67 11.27
N ALA A 85 16.74 -9.54 11.92
CA ALA A 85 17.22 -9.35 13.30
C ALA A 85 18.10 -8.10 13.50
N ARG A 86 18.67 -7.54 12.42
CA ARG A 86 19.51 -6.33 12.44
C ARG A 86 18.68 -5.06 12.19
N GLY A 87 17.38 -5.20 11.91
CA GLY A 87 16.49 -4.10 11.59
C GLY A 87 16.49 -3.69 10.12
N ASN A 88 17.15 -4.44 9.22
CA ASN A 88 17.08 -4.19 7.79
C ASN A 88 15.70 -4.59 7.27
N ILE A 89 15.11 -3.78 6.39
CA ILE A 89 13.82 -4.08 5.75
C ILE A 89 14.05 -5.19 4.71
N LEU A 90 13.35 -6.31 4.88
CA LEU A 90 13.35 -7.43 3.94
C LEU A 90 12.29 -7.25 2.86
N HIS A 91 11.07 -6.88 3.26
CA HIS A 91 10.04 -6.42 2.34
C HIS A 91 9.11 -5.42 2.98
N ARG A 92 8.47 -4.62 2.12
CA ARG A 92 7.45 -3.66 2.49
C ARG A 92 6.37 -3.67 1.42
N ASP A 93 5.14 -3.91 1.82
CA ASP A 93 3.98 -3.97 0.96
C ASP A 93 2.79 -3.22 1.58
N PHE A 94 1.82 -2.89 0.73
CA PHE A 94 0.61 -2.22 1.13
C PHE A 94 -0.46 -3.25 1.48
N ASP A 95 -1.06 -3.08 2.65
CA ASP A 95 -2.26 -3.80 3.08
C ASP A 95 -3.54 -2.99 2.79
N ALA A 96 -3.42 -1.67 2.66
CA ALA A 96 -4.48 -0.81 2.12
C ALA A 96 -3.92 0.51 1.56
N VAL A 97 -4.60 1.06 0.55
CA VAL A 97 -4.26 2.32 -0.11
C VAL A 97 -5.53 3.11 -0.36
N ARG A 98 -5.57 4.36 0.11
CA ARG A 98 -6.62 5.30 -0.29
C ARG A 98 -6.20 6.01 -1.56
N ILE A 99 -6.94 5.79 -2.63
CA ILE A 99 -6.67 6.41 -3.93
C ILE A 99 -7.22 7.84 -3.98
N GLN A 100 -6.78 8.62 -4.97
CA GLN A 100 -7.18 10.03 -5.14
C GLN A 100 -8.69 10.28 -5.10
N SER A 101 -9.51 9.36 -5.62
CA SER A 101 -10.98 9.47 -5.60
C SER A 101 -11.61 9.19 -4.22
N GLY A 102 -10.79 8.92 -3.20
CA GLY A 102 -11.19 8.80 -1.79
C GLY A 102 -11.51 7.38 -1.32
N GLN A 103 -11.61 6.41 -2.23
CA GLN A 103 -11.87 5.01 -1.86
C GLN A 103 -10.63 4.37 -1.25
N LEU A 104 -10.83 3.63 -0.16
CA LEU A 104 -9.80 2.78 0.44
C LEU A 104 -9.87 1.40 -0.19
N ILE A 105 -8.81 1.02 -0.90
CA ILE A 105 -8.64 -0.32 -1.47
C ILE A 105 -7.83 -1.15 -0.49
N ASN A 106 -8.35 -2.31 -0.10
CA ASN A 106 -7.74 -3.23 0.84
C ASN A 106 -7.08 -4.39 0.10
N LYS A 107 -6.09 -5.02 0.72
CA LYS A 107 -5.51 -6.25 0.20
C LYS A 107 -6.55 -7.36 0.28
N LEU A 108 -6.77 -8.02 -0.84
CA LEU A 108 -7.57 -9.24 -0.88
C LEU A 108 -6.82 -10.32 -0.08
N LYS A 109 -7.53 -10.94 0.88
CA LYS A 109 -6.99 -11.99 1.75
C LYS A 109 -7.17 -13.36 1.13
#